data_AF-A0A7G9NSR1-F1
#
_entry.id   AF-A0A7G9NSR1-F1
#
_cell.length_a   1.000
_cell.length_b   1.000
_cell.length_c   1.000
_cell.angle_alpha   90.00
_cell.angle_beta   90.00
_cell.angle_gamma   90.00
#
_symmetry.space_group_name_H-M   'P 1'
#
loop_
_entity.id
_entity.type
_entity.pdbx_description
1 polymer ?
#
loop_
_entity_poly.entity_id
_entity_poly.type
_entity_poly.pdbx_seq_one_letter_code
_entity_poly.pdbx_strand_id
1 'polypeptide(L)'
;MTQHNAESSYLDTYHAAMLAHDLRSPLTVIIEFTSIMRDGLGGSVTPRQQEFLTHIESAAGELLNMIDQQLDPNTAAVDNSSDQEAKETSDA
;
A
#
# COMPACT_ATOMS: atom_id res chain seq x y z
N MET A 1 12.23 -26.10 21.31
CA MET A 1 12.74 -25.69 19.97
C MET A 1 11.64 -25.29 18.99
N THR A 2 10.36 -25.52 19.28
CA THR A 2 9.24 -25.16 18.40
C THR A 2 8.80 -23.69 18.52
N GLN A 3 9.06 -23.03 19.65
CA GLN A 3 8.61 -21.66 19.92
C GLN A 3 9.46 -20.58 19.22
N HIS A 4 10.77 -20.82 19.04
CA HIS A 4 11.69 -19.88 18.39
C HIS A 4 11.51 -19.83 16.85
N ASN A 5 11.11 -20.94 16.22
CA ASN A 5 10.84 -20.97 14.78
C ASN A 5 9.54 -20.22 14.40
N ALA A 6 8.57 -20.17 15.31
CA ALA A 6 7.32 -19.44 15.07
C ALA A 6 7.56 -17.93 15.10
N GLU A 7 8.32 -17.41 16.08
CA GLU A 7 8.66 -15.98 16.16
C GLU A 7 9.39 -15.47 14.90
N SER A 8 10.34 -16.26 14.38
CA SER A 8 11.03 -15.91 13.13
C SER A 8 10.06 -15.81 11.94
N SER A 9 9.11 -16.75 11.81
CA SER A 9 8.13 -16.75 10.72
C SER A 9 7.12 -15.60 10.80
N TYR A 10 6.75 -15.16 12.01
CA TYR A 10 5.88 -13.99 12.20
C TYR A 10 6.61 -12.69 11.85
N LEU A 11 7.90 -12.60 12.16
CA LEU A 11 8.70 -11.42 11.81
C LEU A 11 8.90 -11.31 10.29
N ASP A 12 9.17 -12.42 9.61
CA ASP A 12 9.35 -12.44 8.14
C ASP A 12 8.06 -12.03 7.40
N THR A 13 6.90 -12.51 7.88
CA THR A 13 5.60 -12.13 7.32
C THR A 13 5.24 -10.67 7.59
N TYR A 14 5.53 -10.16 8.79
CA TYR A 14 5.35 -8.75 9.13
C TYR A 14 6.23 -7.84 8.27
N HIS A 15 7.51 -8.16 8.09
CA HIS A 15 8.42 -7.39 7.23
C HIS A 15 7.94 -7.39 5.77
N ALA A 16 7.48 -8.53 5.25
CA ALA A 16 6.94 -8.61 3.90
C ALA A 16 5.70 -7.70 3.72
N ALA A 17 4.80 -7.69 4.72
CA ALA A 17 3.63 -6.81 4.70
C ALA A 17 4.01 -5.33 4.76
N MET A 18 4.96 -4.94 5.61
CA MET A 18 5.45 -3.57 5.68
C MET A 18 6.06 -3.11 4.34
N LEU A 19 6.96 -3.91 3.76
CA LEU A 19 7.58 -3.59 2.46
C LEU A 19 6.54 -3.47 1.35
N ALA A 20 5.55 -4.35 1.34
CA ALA A 20 4.46 -4.31 0.37
C ALA A 20 3.60 -3.04 0.51
N HIS A 21 3.33 -2.59 1.75
CA HIS A 21 2.64 -1.32 1.98
C HIS A 21 3.48 -0.12 1.52
N ASP A 22 4.78 -0.12 1.81
CA ASP A 22 5.71 0.93 1.40
C ASP A 22 5.85 1.03 -0.12
N LEU A 23 5.66 -0.08 -0.85
CA LEU A 23 5.66 -0.11 -2.32
C LEU A 23 4.37 0.42 -2.95
N ARG A 24 3.25 0.46 -2.21
CA ARG A 24 1.97 0.99 -2.72
C ARG A 24 2.12 2.44 -3.16
N SER A 25 2.68 3.28 -2.28
CA SER A 25 2.87 4.72 -2.53
C SER A 25 3.70 5.03 -3.79
N PRO A 26 4.92 4.50 -3.98
CA PRO A 26 5.70 4.77 -5.19
C PRO A 26 5.06 4.19 -6.45
N LEU A 27 4.35 3.06 -6.39
CA LEU A 27 3.61 2.52 -7.55
C LEU A 27 2.42 3.40 -7.93
N THR A 28 1.65 3.90 -6.96
CA THR A 28 0.59 4.88 -7.20
C THR A 28 1.13 6.12 -7.91
N VAL A 29 2.25 6.66 -7.45
CA VAL A 29 2.92 7.80 -8.10
C VAL A 29 3.31 7.46 -9.55
N ILE A 30 3.89 6.30 -9.81
CA ILE A 30 4.25 5.87 -11.18
C ILE A 30 3.01 5.82 -12.08
N ILE A 31 1.90 5.22 -11.61
CA ILE A 31 0.65 5.12 -12.36
C ILE A 31 0.10 6.52 -12.66
N GLU A 32 0.02 7.39 -11.66
CA GLU A 32 -0.52 8.74 -11.79
C GLU A 32 0.27 9.57 -12.81
N PHE A 33 1.59 9.64 -12.67
CA PHE A 33 2.43 10.40 -13.61
C PHE A 33 2.42 9.79 -15.02
N THR A 34 2.28 8.47 -15.14
CA THR A 34 2.10 7.81 -16.43
C THR A 34 0.78 8.22 -17.09
N SER A 35 -0.32 8.26 -16.33
CA SER A 35 -1.62 8.76 -16.84
C SER A 35 -1.52 10.24 -17.23
N ILE A 36 -0.91 11.10 -16.40
CA ILE A 36 -0.73 12.53 -16.70
C ILE A 36 0.00 12.72 -18.04
N MET A 37 1.07 11.95 -18.30
CA MET A 37 1.80 12.01 -19.57
C MET A 37 0.96 11.47 -20.74
N ARG A 38 0.25 10.36 -20.53
CA ARG A 38 -0.60 9.71 -21.54
C ARG A 38 -1.78 10.59 -21.96
N ASP A 39 -2.34 11.34 -21.02
CA ASP A 39 -3.47 12.24 -21.23
C ASP A 39 -3.03 13.59 -21.82
N GLY A 40 -1.72 13.76 -22.07
CA GLY A 40 -1.14 14.96 -22.68
C GLY A 40 -1.06 16.17 -21.75
N LEU A 41 -1.34 15.99 -20.45
CA LEU A 41 -1.33 17.07 -19.46
C LEU A 41 0.09 17.60 -19.19
N GLY A 42 1.11 16.76 -19.38
CA GLY A 42 2.53 17.15 -19.34
C GLY A 42 3.09 17.66 -20.67
N GLY A 43 2.25 17.80 -21.70
CA GLY A 43 2.63 18.09 -23.08
C GLY A 43 2.31 16.93 -24.03
N SER A 44 2.39 17.19 -25.34
CA SER A 44 2.07 16.19 -26.36
C SER A 44 3.07 15.02 -26.35
N VAL A 45 2.57 13.80 -26.37
CA VAL A 45 3.38 12.59 -26.58
C VAL A 45 3.24 12.06 -28.00
N THR A 46 4.30 11.44 -28.50
CA THR A 46 4.28 10.75 -29.80
C THR A 46 3.51 9.43 -29.71
N PRO A 47 2.99 8.88 -30.83
CA PRO A 47 2.31 7.58 -30.82
C PRO A 47 3.13 6.44 -30.18
N ARG A 48 4.45 6.44 -30.41
CA ARG A 48 5.34 5.44 -29.79
C ARG A 48 5.50 5.62 -28.29
N GLN A 49 5.53 6.86 -27.80
CA GLN A 49 5.53 7.14 -26.37
C GLN A 49 4.20 6.71 -25.72
N GLN A 50 3.07 6.90 -26.42
CA GLN A 50 1.76 6.42 -25.96
C GLN A 50 1.75 4.91 -25.72
N GLU A 51 2.34 4.13 -26.63
CA GLU A 51 2.48 2.67 -26.48
C GLU A 51 3.31 2.31 -25.24
N PHE A 52 4.46 2.98 -25.04
CA PHE A 52 5.29 2.76 -23.85
C PHE A 52 4.59 3.13 -22.55
N LEU A 53 3.89 4.28 -22.51
CA LEU A 53 3.14 4.71 -21.33
C LEU A 53 2.02 3.72 -21.00
N THR A 54 1.32 3.21 -22.01
CA THR A 54 0.30 2.16 -21.82
C THR A 54 0.91 0.90 -21.19
N HIS A 55 2.09 0.47 -21.64
CA HIS A 55 2.77 -0.68 -21.04
C HIS A 55 3.26 -0.43 -19.61
N ILE A 56 3.78 0.76 -19.32
CA ILE A 56 4.24 1.13 -17.97
C ILE A 56 3.05 1.11 -17.00
N GLU A 57 1.93 1.71 -17.39
CA GLU A 57 0.72 1.76 -16.57
C GLU A 57 0.16 0.37 -16.28
N SER A 58 0.06 -0.49 -17.31
CA SER A 58 -0.39 -1.88 -17.12
C SER A 58 0.54 -2.65 -16.18
N ALA A 59 1.86 -2.58 -16.38
CA ALA A 59 2.82 -3.31 -15.55
C ALA A 59 2.81 -2.80 -14.09
N ALA A 60 2.70 -1.49 -13.87
CA ALA A 60 2.61 -0.91 -12.54
C ALA A 60 1.29 -1.30 -11.84
N GLY A 61 0.17 -1.31 -12.58
CA GLY A 61 -1.13 -1.77 -12.07
C GLY A 61 -1.15 -3.26 -11.73
N GLU A 62 -0.54 -4.11 -12.55
CA GLU A 62 -0.36 -5.53 -12.28
C GLU A 62 0.48 -5.76 -11.01
N LEU A 63 1.60 -5.04 -10.85
CA LEU A 63 2.43 -5.09 -9.64
C LEU A 63 1.65 -4.66 -8.40
N LEU A 64 0.89 -3.56 -8.49
CA LEU A 64 0.06 -3.07 -7.39
C LEU A 64 -0.98 -4.12 -6.98
N ASN A 65 -1.63 -4.76 -7.95
CA ASN A 65 -2.60 -5.82 -7.71
C ASN A 65 -1.94 -7.08 -7.11
N MET A 66 -0.73 -7.44 -7.54
CA MET A 66 0.03 -8.54 -6.93
C MET A 66 0.36 -8.23 -5.47
N ILE A 67 0.77 -6.99 -5.18
CA ILE A 67 1.06 -6.50 -3.82
C ILE A 67 -0.21 -6.55 -2.96
N ASP A 68 -1.33 -6.04 -3.46
CA ASP A 68 -2.62 -6.05 -2.75
C ASP A 68 -3.10 -7.48 -2.44
N GLN A 69 -2.88 -8.45 -3.34
CA GLN A 69 -3.21 -9.87 -3.11
C GLN A 69 -2.32 -10.58 -2.07
N GLN A 70 -1.06 -10.13 -1.89
CA GLN A 70 -0.16 -10.68 -0.87
C GLN A 70 -0.39 -10.06 0.52
N LEU A 71 -1.15 -8.95 0.58
CA LEU A 71 -1.34 -8.10 1.75
C LEU A 71 -2.66 -8.31 2.52
N ASP A 72 -3.38 -9.42 2.29
CA ASP A 72 -4.60 -9.70 3.08
C ASP A 72 -4.28 -10.40 4.42
N PRO A 73 -3.96 -9.62 5.48
CA PRO A 73 -4.39 -9.99 6.83
C PRO A 73 -4.87 -8.76 7.64
N ASN A 74 -6.18 -8.52 7.72
CA ASN A 74 -6.87 -7.77 8.80
C ASN A 74 -6.11 -6.56 9.42
N THR A 75 -5.81 -5.53 8.64
CA THR A 75 -5.31 -4.25 9.17
C THR A 75 -6.46 -3.34 9.60
N ALA A 76 -7.19 -3.74 10.64
CA ALA A 76 -7.96 -2.83 11.49
C ALA A 76 -8.52 -3.56 12.74
N ALA A 77 -7.69 -4.31 13.47
CA ALA A 77 -8.04 -4.69 14.83
C ALA A 77 -7.79 -3.49 15.78
N VAL A 78 -8.77 -2.60 15.80
CA VAL A 78 -9.26 -1.84 16.96
C VAL A 78 -8.21 -1.02 17.72
N ASP A 79 -7.93 0.18 17.22
CA ASP A 79 -7.58 1.32 18.09
C ASP A 79 -8.89 1.92 18.63
N ASN A 80 -9.39 1.37 19.74
CA ASN A 80 -10.48 1.96 20.51
C ASN A 80 -10.32 1.58 21.99
N SER A 81 -9.36 2.21 22.67
CA SER A 81 -9.29 2.17 24.14
C SER A 81 -8.40 3.31 24.65
N SER A 82 -8.94 4.53 24.78
CA SER A 82 -8.54 5.47 25.86
C SER A 82 -9.45 6.69 26.07
N ASP A 83 -10.48 6.95 25.25
CA ASP A 83 -11.31 8.17 25.40
C ASP A 83 -12.52 8.08 26.35
N GLN A 84 -12.49 7.22 27.37
CA GLN A 84 -13.63 7.07 28.30
C GLN A 84 -13.24 6.94 29.79
N GLU A 85 -12.49 7.92 30.33
CA GLU A 85 -12.35 8.07 31.80
C GLU A 85 -12.51 9.51 32.33
N ALA A 86 -13.08 10.43 31.53
CA ALA A 86 -13.26 11.83 31.95
C ALA A 86 -14.69 12.19 32.41
N LYS A 87 -15.47 11.26 33.00
CA LYS A 87 -16.86 11.58 33.40
C LYS A 87 -17.38 11.08 34.76
N GLU A 88 -16.52 10.77 35.72
CA GLU A 88 -17.00 10.37 37.07
C GLU A 88 -16.43 11.16 38.26
N THR A 89 -15.75 12.30 38.05
CA THR A 89 -15.28 13.15 39.17
C THR A 89 -15.85 14.57 39.09
N SER A 90 -17.18 14.70 39.04
CA SER A 90 -17.86 15.99 39.23
C SER A 90 -19.20 15.85 39.95
N ASP A 91 -19.31 14.91 40.88
CA ASP A 91 -20.37 14.90 41.90
C ASP A 91 -19.87 14.11 43.12
N ALA A 92 -19.11 14.78 43.98
CA ALA A 92 -18.84 14.39 45.36
C ALA A 92 -18.52 15.65 46.18
#